data_AF-A0A7R8L6I6-F1
#
_entry.id   AF-A0A7R8L6I6-F1
#
_cell.length_a   1.000
_cell.length_b   1.000
_cell.length_c   1.000
_cell.angle_alpha   90.00
_cell.angle_beta   90.00
_cell.angle_gamma   90.00
#
_symmetry.space_group_name_H-M   'P 1'
#
loop_
_entity.id
_entity.type
_entity.pdbx_description
1 polymer ?
#
loop_
_entity_poly.entity_id
_entity_poly.type
_entity_poly.pdbx_seq_one_letter_code
_entity_poly.pdbx_strand_id
1 'polypeptide(L)' 'MSVWAKQQGISYKTAWRMRKDGRLPVPAEQLPAGTVIVHAEPAQPNGVAL' A
#
# COMPACT_ATOMS: atom_id res chain seq x y z
N MET A 1 -5.47 -2.87 -3.16
CA MET A 1 -4.09 -3.00 -2.63
C MET A 1 -3.04 -3.30 -3.69
N SER A 2 -3.23 -4.27 -4.59
CA SER A 2 -2.23 -4.61 -5.63
C SER A 2 -1.88 -3.44 -6.56
N VAL A 3 -2.86 -2.57 -6.87
CA VAL A 3 -2.66 -1.35 -7.66
C VAL A 3 -1.79 -0.33 -6.92
N TRP A 4 -2.03 -0.12 -5.62
CA TRP A 4 -1.20 0.77 -4.79
C TRP A 4 0.24 0.27 -4.65
N ALA A 5 0.41 -1.05 -4.45
CA ALA A 5 1.74 -1.65 -4.38
C ALA A 5 2.54 -1.40 -5.67
N LYS A 6 1.91 -1.57 -6.85
CA LYS A 6 2.51 -1.27 -8.15
C LYS A 6 2.89 0.20 -8.30
N GLN A 7 2.02 1.14 -7.89
CA GLN A 7 2.31 2.57 -7.95
C GLN A 7 3.51 2.96 -7.06
N GLN A 8 3.62 2.35 -5.89
CA GLN A 8 4.74 2.58 -4.97
C GLN A 8 6.03 1.84 -5.40
N GLY A 9 5.96 0.97 -6.42
CA GLY A 9 7.10 0.12 -6.83
C GLY A 9 7.41 -1.02 -5.86
N ILE A 10 6.49 -1.37 -4.96
CA ILE A 10 6.66 -2.45 -3.97
C ILE A 10 5.82 -3.67 -4.32
N SER A 11 6.24 -4.84 -3.82
CA SER A 11 5.45 -6.06 -3.97
C SER A 11 4.17 -6.03 -3.14
N TYR A 12 3.12 -6.70 -3.60
CA TYR A 12 1.85 -6.87 -2.86
C TYR A 12 2.06 -7.38 -1.43
N LYS A 13 3.00 -8.32 -1.24
CA LYS A 13 3.33 -8.89 0.08
C LYS A 13 3.93 -7.84 1.02
N THR A 14 4.72 -6.91 0.48
CA THR A 14 5.30 -5.79 1.26
C THR A 14 4.21 -4.82 1.70
N ALA A 15 3.33 -4.44 0.77
CA ALA A 15 2.16 -3.60 1.08
C ALA A 15 1.26 -4.25 2.16
N TRP A 16 1.02 -5.56 2.06
CA TRP A 16 0.24 -6.29 3.04
C TRP A 16 0.90 -6.32 4.43
N ARG A 17 2.22 -6.52 4.50
CA ARG A 17 2.98 -6.47 5.75
C ARG A 17 2.92 -5.09 6.39
N MET A 18 3.16 -4.02 5.61
CA MET A 18 3.05 -2.64 6.11
C MET A 18 1.68 -2.36 6.70
N ARG A 19 0.60 -2.88 6.10
CA ARG A 19 -0.75 -2.71 6.64
C ARG A 19 -0.91 -3.42 7.96
N LYS A 20 -0.43 -4.66 8.03
CA LYS A 20 -0.52 -5.46 9.26
C LYS A 20 0.29 -4.86 10.40
N ASP A 21 1.42 -4.24 10.08
CA ASP A 21 2.30 -3.57 11.04
C ASP A 21 1.83 -2.13 11.37
N GLY A 22 0.75 -1.64 10.77
CA GLY A 22 0.28 -0.26 10.96
C GLY A 22 1.23 0.80 10.40
N ARG A 23 2.16 0.41 9.53
CA ARG A 23 3.20 1.28 8.93
C ARG A 23 2.79 1.88 7.59
N LEU A 24 1.51 1.76 7.19
CA LEU A 24 1.07 2.46 6.00
C LEU A 24 1.07 3.97 6.28
N PRO A 25 1.77 4.77 5.45
CA PRO A 25 1.75 6.23 5.58
C PRO A 25 0.43 6.85 5.11
N VAL A 26 -0.50 6.03 4.62
CA VAL A 26 -1.75 6.44 4.00
C VAL A 26 -2.92 5.64 4.59
N PRO A 27 -4.10 6.27 4.76
CA PRO A 27 -5.27 5.57 5.26
C PRO A 27 -5.70 4.46 4.28
N ALA A 28 -5.84 3.25 4.81
CA ALA A 28 -6.30 2.09 4.05
C ALA A 28 -7.49 1.45 4.76
N GLU A 29 -8.60 1.33 4.05
CA GLU A 29 -9.81 0.70 4.53
C GLU A 29 -9.96 -0.69 3.89
N GLN A 30 -10.42 -1.65 4.69
CA GLN A 30 -10.80 -2.96 4.18
C GLN A 30 -12.31 -3.06 4.14
N LEU A 31 -12.83 -3.27 2.94
CA LEU A 31 -14.25 -3.51 2.75
C LEU A 31 -14.64 -4.85 3.35
N PRO A 32 -15.92 -5.04 3.71
CA PRO A 32 -16.46 -6.31 4.21
C PRO A 32 -16.21 -7.49 3.26
N ALA A 33 -16.06 -7.22 1.96
CA ALA A 33 -15.74 -8.21 0.93
C ALA A 33 -14.27 -8.67 0.92
N GLY A 34 -13.41 -8.13 1.80
CA GLY A 34 -11.99 -8.46 1.86
C GLY A 34 -11.09 -7.60 0.95
N THR A 35 -11.67 -6.73 0.13
CA THR A 35 -10.93 -5.78 -0.71
C THR A 35 -10.35 -4.65 0.12
N VAL A 36 -9.03 -4.44 0.03
CA VAL A 36 -8.38 -3.27 0.66
C VAL A 36 -8.27 -2.12 -0.33
N ILE A 37 -8.96 -1.02 -0.03
CA ILE A 37 -8.86 0.27 -0.71
C ILE A 37 -7.84 1.11 0.04
N VAL A 38 -6.87 1.64 -0.70
CA VAL A 38 -5.85 2.53 -0.15
C VAL A 38 -6.17 3.91 -0.68
N HIS A 39 -6.52 4.84 0.22
CA HIS A 39 -6.79 6.24 -0.11
C HIS A 39 -5.48 7.01 -0.16
N ALA A 40 -4.59 6.60 -1.06
CA ALA A 40 -3.37 7.33 -1.34
C ALA A 40 -3.58 8.22 -2.56
N GLU A 41 -3.15 9.47 -2.45
CA GLU A 41 -2.71 10.22 -3.64
C GLU A 41 -1.61 9.40 -4.34
N PRO A 42 -1.51 9.43 -5.68
CA PRO A 42 -0.52 8.63 -6.42
C PRO A 42 0.86 8.92 -5.84
N ALA A 43 1.40 7.94 -5.12
CA ALA A 43 2.65 8.10 -4.42
C ALA A 43 3.75 8.35 -5.44
N GLN A 44 4.40 9.50 -5.33
CA GLN A 44 5.65 9.77 -6.03
C GLN A 44 6.60 8.60 -5.72
N PRO A 45 7.21 7.96 -6.72
CA PRO A 45 8.05 6.80 -6.51
C PRO A 45 9.37 7.25 -5.87
N ASN A 46 9.34 7.49 -4.55
CA ASN A 46 10.56 7.74 -3.80
C ASN A 46 11.27 6.41 -3.64
N GLY A 47 12.27 6.22 -4.49
CA GLY A 47 13.18 5.10 -4.48
C GLY A 47 13.80 4.91 -3.10
N VAL A 48 13.70 3.69 -2.60
CA VAL A 48 14.65 3.15 -1.63
C VAL A 48 15.53 2.15 -2.37
N ALA A 49 16.56 2.69 -2.99
CA ALA A 49 17.78 1.97 -3.34
C ALA A 49 18.95 2.83 -2.83
N LEU A 50 19.39 2.52 -1.60
CA LEU A 50 20.73 2.79 -1.08
C LEU A 50 21.21 1.52 -0.40
#